data_AF-A0A661IKE1-F1
#
_entry.id   AF-A0A661IKE1-F1
#
_cell.length_a   1.000
_cell.length_b   1.000
_cell.length_c   1.000
_cell.angle_alpha   90.00
_cell.angle_beta   90.00
_cell.angle_gamma   90.00
#
_symmetry.space_group_name_H-M   'P 1'
#
loop_
_entity.id
_entity.type
_entity.pdbx_description
1 polymer ?
#
loop_
_entity_poly.entity_id
_entity_poly.type
_entity_poly.pdbx_seq_one_letter_code
_entity_poly.pdbx_strand_id
1 'polypeptide(L)'
;MKLYIKANNKKIVKNLDLLLPKYNTKTATFLDNNSPIEYITNLESANILDNQKEKLFFDNRELKNIINGIYFGNSSCEHLMPTIKDIVEVKEMIKPKKYNFVFVFAPLSEFSFPKAIEILEYLNNFSSEVVVNDFGTLNLALKYKNIKPILGTNFTKSIKKAFDSNIQDDIDILHHLEFEVKEVREFYKGLGVGRISCENLNIDTAFLKQSPYLYLDLYYPYIYISNSKACQIATNFKNEDGTFVNDDCHKYCTQVSCDFKNSKIYNFYQRYNTIYKPNTPLELDANIYKGKKNRLIWEIFL
;
A
#
# COMPACT_ATOMS: atom_id res chain seq x y z
N MET A 1 -12.78 7.56 9.82
CA MET A 1 -11.77 7.52 8.73
C MET A 1 -12.42 6.96 7.47
N LYS A 2 -11.79 7.02 6.30
CA LYS A 2 -12.34 6.44 5.05
C LYS A 2 -11.66 5.12 4.71
N LEU A 3 -12.39 4.14 4.18
CA LEU A 3 -11.83 2.85 3.75
C LEU A 3 -11.50 2.89 2.27
N TYR A 4 -10.29 2.48 1.90
CA TYR A 4 -9.84 2.32 0.52
C TYR A 4 -9.25 0.94 0.32
N ILE A 5 -9.29 0.44 -0.92
CA ILE A 5 -8.61 -0.81 -1.30
C ILE A 5 -7.36 -0.47 -2.09
N LYS A 6 -6.24 -1.09 -1.75
CA LYS A 6 -5.03 -1.07 -2.57
C LYS A 6 -5.02 -2.29 -3.50
N ALA A 7 -5.16 -1.99 -4.79
CA ALA A 7 -5.23 -2.97 -5.86
C ALA A 7 -3.97 -2.89 -6.73
N ASN A 8 -3.08 -3.87 -6.54
CA ASN A 8 -1.82 -3.95 -7.27
C ASN A 8 -1.96 -4.41 -8.73
N ASN A 9 -3.14 -4.88 -9.13
CA ASN A 9 -3.46 -5.23 -10.51
C ASN A 9 -4.97 -5.13 -10.75
N LYS A 10 -5.38 -5.11 -12.03
CA LYS A 10 -6.80 -5.00 -12.41
C LYS A 10 -7.65 -6.22 -12.08
N LYS A 11 -7.06 -7.40 -11.87
CA LYS A 11 -7.80 -8.61 -11.45
C LYS A 11 -8.39 -8.41 -10.05
N ILE A 12 -7.70 -7.70 -9.15
CA ILE A 12 -8.23 -7.36 -7.82
C ILE A 12 -9.48 -6.50 -7.96
N VAL A 13 -9.42 -5.43 -8.78
CA VAL A 13 -10.57 -4.54 -9.00
C VAL A 13 -11.75 -5.29 -9.62
N LYS A 14 -11.48 -6.12 -10.63
CA LYS A 14 -12.51 -6.91 -11.34
C LYS A 14 -13.21 -7.91 -10.42
N ASN A 15 -12.48 -8.50 -9.48
CA ASN A 15 -13.00 -9.55 -8.59
C ASN A 15 -13.24 -9.04 -7.16
N LEU A 16 -13.28 -7.72 -6.95
CA LEU A 16 -13.34 -7.15 -5.60
C LEU A 16 -14.50 -7.72 -4.78
N ASP A 17 -15.67 -7.87 -5.40
CA ASP A 17 -16.86 -8.37 -4.71
C ASP A 17 -16.72 -9.84 -4.25
N LEU A 18 -15.86 -10.63 -4.91
CA LEU A 18 -15.55 -12.03 -4.54
C LEU A 18 -14.47 -12.14 -3.45
N LEU A 19 -13.63 -11.11 -3.29
CA LEU A 19 -12.55 -11.08 -2.31
C LEU A 19 -12.99 -10.58 -0.94
N LEU A 20 -14.19 -10.03 -0.85
CA LEU A 20 -14.74 -9.56 0.41
C LEU A 20 -15.36 -10.74 1.18
N PRO A 21 -15.06 -10.88 2.47
CA PRO A 21 -15.14 -12.13 3.26
C PRO A 21 -16.55 -12.73 3.37
N LYS A 22 -17.61 -11.97 3.09
CA LYS A 22 -18.99 -12.48 3.14
C LYS A 22 -19.43 -13.27 1.89
N TYR A 23 -18.59 -13.39 0.86
CA TYR A 23 -19.00 -13.96 -0.44
C TYR A 23 -18.23 -15.19 -0.93
N ASN A 24 -17.74 -16.07 -0.04
CA ASN A 24 -17.51 -17.47 -0.46
C ASN A 24 -17.48 -18.50 0.68
N THR A 25 -18.57 -19.24 0.85
CA THR A 25 -18.67 -20.40 1.78
C THR A 25 -18.00 -21.67 1.24
N LYS A 26 -17.73 -21.76 -0.08
CA LYS A 26 -17.06 -22.92 -0.68
C LYS A 26 -15.54 -22.78 -0.73
N THR A 27 -15.00 -21.57 -0.83
CA THR A 27 -13.56 -21.37 -0.76
C THR A 27 -13.08 -21.49 0.67
N ALA A 28 -13.83 -20.95 1.65
CA ALA A 28 -13.56 -21.07 3.10
C ALA A 28 -13.25 -22.50 3.55
N THR A 29 -13.91 -23.49 2.96
CA THR A 29 -13.72 -24.93 3.28
C THR A 29 -12.46 -25.57 2.70
N PHE A 30 -11.77 -24.92 1.74
CA PHE A 30 -10.49 -25.39 1.19
C PHE A 30 -9.28 -24.72 1.85
N LEU A 31 -9.51 -23.88 2.86
CA LEU A 31 -8.50 -23.02 3.47
C LEU A 31 -8.13 -23.61 4.82
N ASP A 32 -7.21 -24.56 4.78
CA ASP A 32 -6.51 -24.98 5.96
C ASP A 32 -5.26 -24.09 6.18
N ASN A 33 -4.57 -24.32 7.30
CA ASN A 33 -3.32 -23.64 7.67
C ASN A 33 -2.17 -23.82 6.65
N ASN A 34 -2.37 -24.56 5.55
CA ASN A 34 -1.39 -24.72 4.47
C ASN A 34 -1.62 -23.74 3.30
N SER A 35 -2.64 -22.88 3.38
CA SER A 35 -2.84 -21.82 2.38
C SER A 35 -1.69 -20.80 2.38
N PRO A 36 -1.40 -20.13 1.25
CA PRO A 36 -0.41 -19.06 1.21
C PRO A 36 -0.67 -17.98 2.27
N ILE A 37 0.39 -17.52 2.94
CA ILE A 37 0.34 -16.54 4.04
C ILE A 37 -0.43 -15.27 3.68
N GLU A 38 -0.27 -14.76 2.46
CA GLU A 38 -0.96 -13.59 1.92
C GLU A 38 -2.47 -13.79 1.85
N TYR A 39 -2.91 -15.01 1.54
CA TYR A 39 -4.31 -15.35 1.48
C TYR A 39 -4.92 -15.44 2.89
N ILE A 40 -4.24 -16.11 3.82
CA ILE A 40 -4.64 -16.16 5.24
C ILE A 40 -4.76 -14.74 5.79
N THR A 41 -3.76 -13.90 5.51
CA THR A 41 -3.71 -12.51 5.93
C THR A 41 -4.87 -11.68 5.36
N ASN A 42 -5.26 -11.89 4.10
CA ASN A 42 -6.44 -11.24 3.53
C ASN A 42 -7.72 -11.60 4.29
N LEU A 43 -7.92 -12.88 4.66
CA LEU A 43 -9.10 -13.30 5.41
C LEU A 43 -9.13 -12.72 6.83
N GLU A 44 -8.03 -12.86 7.57
CA GLU A 44 -7.90 -12.31 8.92
C GLU A 44 -8.15 -10.81 8.92
N SER A 45 -7.50 -10.09 8.00
CA SER A 45 -7.64 -8.64 7.91
C SER A 45 -9.06 -8.22 7.60
N ALA A 46 -9.76 -8.95 6.74
CA ALA A 46 -11.15 -8.68 6.41
C ALA A 46 -12.11 -8.92 7.58
N ASN A 47 -11.90 -10.01 8.33
CA ASN A 47 -12.68 -10.31 9.54
C ASN A 47 -12.50 -9.22 10.60
N ILE A 48 -11.27 -8.78 10.83
CA ILE A 48 -10.95 -7.68 11.75
C ILE A 48 -11.65 -6.39 11.31
N LEU A 49 -11.63 -6.06 10.02
CA LEU A 49 -12.32 -4.88 9.50
C LEU A 49 -13.85 -4.98 9.65
N ASP A 50 -14.47 -6.12 9.38
CA ASP A 50 -15.93 -6.27 9.55
C ASP A 50 -16.33 -6.17 11.02
N ASN A 51 -15.50 -6.69 11.94
CA ASN A 51 -15.72 -6.60 13.38
C ASN A 51 -15.50 -5.17 13.94
N GLN A 52 -14.60 -4.39 13.34
CA GLN A 52 -14.25 -3.05 13.83
C GLN A 52 -14.90 -1.88 13.06
N LYS A 53 -15.68 -2.14 12.02
CA LYS A 53 -16.19 -1.10 11.12
C LYS A 53 -17.00 0.00 11.81
N GLU A 54 -17.79 -0.35 12.82
CA GLU A 54 -18.58 0.63 13.59
C GLU A 54 -17.67 1.60 14.33
N LYS A 55 -16.56 1.11 14.90
CA LYS A 55 -15.56 1.93 15.58
C LYS A 55 -14.73 2.78 14.61
N LEU A 56 -14.24 2.18 13.53
CA LEU A 56 -13.25 2.81 12.64
C LEU A 56 -13.86 3.75 11.59
N PHE A 57 -15.04 3.39 11.10
CA PHE A 57 -15.71 4.08 10.00
C PHE A 57 -17.03 4.74 10.42
N PHE A 58 -17.51 4.47 11.65
CA PHE A 58 -18.82 4.94 12.12
C PHE A 58 -19.95 4.46 11.19
N ASP A 59 -19.82 3.23 10.70
CA ASP A 59 -20.71 2.63 9.70
C ASP A 59 -20.85 1.13 9.95
N ASN A 60 -22.07 0.60 9.93
CA ASN A 60 -22.38 -0.81 10.19
C ASN A 60 -22.73 -1.60 8.92
N ARG A 61 -22.78 -0.94 7.75
CA ARG A 61 -23.06 -1.60 6.46
C ARG A 61 -21.98 -2.64 6.14
N GLU A 62 -22.23 -3.47 5.12
CA GLU A 62 -21.22 -4.40 4.63
C GLU A 62 -19.96 -3.66 4.14
N LEU A 63 -18.77 -4.25 4.33
CA LEU A 63 -17.49 -3.64 3.94
C LEU A 63 -17.50 -3.10 2.49
N LYS A 64 -18.08 -3.85 1.55
CA LYS A 64 -18.17 -3.44 0.14
C LYS A 64 -18.86 -2.09 -0.07
N ASN A 65 -19.81 -1.77 0.80
CA ASN A 65 -20.66 -0.58 0.72
C ASN A 65 -20.05 0.63 1.44
N ILE A 66 -18.99 0.43 2.23
CA ILE A 66 -18.28 1.51 2.93
C ILE A 66 -16.95 1.89 2.24
N ILE A 67 -16.49 1.10 1.26
CA ILE A 67 -15.31 1.43 0.44
C ILE A 67 -15.53 2.76 -0.28
N ASN A 68 -14.57 3.67 -0.13
CA ASN A 68 -14.60 5.02 -0.68
C ASN A 68 -13.71 5.21 -1.91
N GLY A 69 -12.79 4.29 -2.19
CA GLY A 69 -11.88 4.43 -3.32
C GLY A 69 -10.87 3.30 -3.48
N ILE A 70 -10.12 3.39 -4.56
CA ILE A 70 -9.09 2.43 -4.97
C ILE A 70 -7.75 3.14 -5.15
N TYR A 71 -6.71 2.57 -4.55
CA TYR A 71 -5.31 2.87 -4.82
C TYR A 71 -4.83 1.86 -5.86
N PHE A 72 -4.64 2.30 -7.11
CA PHE A 72 -4.30 1.43 -8.23
C PHE A 72 -2.88 1.67 -8.72
N GLY A 73 -2.13 0.58 -8.91
CA GLY A 73 -0.70 0.60 -9.26
C GLY A 73 0.10 -0.21 -8.25
N ASN A 74 1.42 -0.21 -8.35
CA ASN A 74 2.30 -1.00 -7.49
C ASN A 74 3.24 -0.07 -6.72
N SER A 75 3.44 -0.30 -5.41
CA SER A 75 4.33 0.51 -4.56
C SER A 75 5.79 0.04 -4.55
N SER A 76 6.08 -1.09 -5.20
CA SER A 76 7.33 -1.82 -5.02
C SER A 76 8.17 -1.92 -6.30
N CYS A 77 7.56 -2.34 -7.41
CA CYS A 77 8.26 -2.69 -8.64
C CYS A 77 7.85 -1.82 -9.83
N GLU A 78 8.83 -1.14 -10.44
CA GLU A 78 8.62 -0.30 -11.64
C GLU A 78 8.13 -1.10 -12.86
N HIS A 79 8.56 -2.37 -13.02
CA HIS A 79 8.08 -3.23 -14.11
C HIS A 79 6.58 -3.59 -13.99
N LEU A 80 6.01 -3.46 -12.79
CA LEU A 80 4.57 -3.65 -12.54
C LEU A 80 3.74 -2.38 -12.72
N MET A 81 4.37 -1.27 -13.13
CA MET A 81 3.66 -0.04 -13.43
C MET A 81 2.55 -0.29 -14.47
N PRO A 82 1.28 0.07 -14.18
CA PRO A 82 0.18 -0.09 -15.13
C PRO A 82 0.39 0.69 -16.42
N THR A 83 -0.28 0.28 -17.51
CA THR A 83 -0.37 1.09 -18.73
C THR A 83 -1.51 2.10 -18.62
N ILE A 84 -1.53 3.14 -19.48
CA ILE A 84 -2.67 4.06 -19.57
C ILE A 84 -3.97 3.29 -19.87
N LYS A 85 -3.91 2.26 -20.71
CA LYS A 85 -5.06 1.38 -20.98
C LYS A 85 -5.57 0.73 -19.70
N ASP A 86 -4.69 0.18 -18.87
CA ASP A 86 -5.10 -0.42 -17.58
C ASP A 86 -5.70 0.63 -16.64
N ILE A 87 -5.16 1.86 -16.62
CA ILE A 87 -5.69 2.97 -15.82
C ILE A 87 -7.11 3.35 -16.28
N VAL A 88 -7.32 3.49 -17.59
CA VAL A 88 -8.64 3.79 -18.18
C VAL A 88 -9.64 2.67 -17.83
N GLU A 89 -9.25 1.41 -18.04
CA GLU A 89 -10.09 0.25 -17.73
C GLU A 89 -10.51 0.25 -16.25
N VAL A 90 -9.58 0.47 -15.32
CA VAL A 90 -9.88 0.52 -13.89
C VAL A 90 -10.78 1.71 -13.56
N LYS A 91 -10.54 2.89 -14.12
CA LYS A 91 -11.39 4.07 -13.90
C LYS A 91 -12.83 3.83 -14.34
N GLU A 92 -13.04 3.16 -15.49
CA GLU A 92 -14.39 2.80 -15.94
C GLU A 92 -15.03 1.72 -15.07
N MET A 93 -14.27 0.73 -14.58
CA MET A 93 -14.80 -0.30 -13.65
C MET A 93 -15.33 0.31 -12.34
N ILE A 94 -14.66 1.34 -11.83
CA ILE A 94 -14.98 1.90 -10.50
C ILE A 94 -15.96 3.08 -10.55
N LYS A 95 -16.20 3.63 -11.74
CA LYS A 95 -17.10 4.78 -11.97
C LYS A 95 -18.55 4.51 -11.56
N PRO A 96 -19.18 3.36 -11.88
CA PRO A 96 -20.54 3.04 -11.39
C PRO A 96 -20.62 2.99 -9.85
N LYS A 97 -19.54 2.56 -9.19
CA LYS A 97 -19.41 2.50 -7.73
C LYS A 97 -19.08 3.87 -7.09
N LYS A 98 -18.82 4.90 -7.91
CA LYS A 98 -18.41 6.25 -7.48
C LYS A 98 -17.18 6.26 -6.55
N TYR A 99 -16.28 5.31 -6.76
CA TYR A 99 -15.05 5.22 -5.99
C TYR A 99 -14.06 6.29 -6.44
N ASN A 100 -13.35 6.86 -5.46
CA ASN A 100 -12.22 7.72 -5.73
C ASN A 100 -11.06 6.91 -6.33
N PHE A 101 -10.32 7.51 -7.26
CA PHE A 101 -9.15 6.90 -7.89
C PHE A 101 -7.88 7.57 -7.38
N VAL A 102 -6.92 6.77 -6.90
CA VAL A 102 -5.57 7.20 -6.55
C VAL A 102 -4.58 6.34 -7.32
N PHE A 103 -3.66 6.95 -8.05
CA PHE A 103 -2.61 6.20 -8.75
C PHE A 103 -1.41 5.98 -7.84
N VAL A 104 -0.73 4.84 -7.95
CA VAL A 104 0.45 4.51 -7.13
C VAL A 104 1.64 4.18 -8.02
N PHE A 105 2.70 4.97 -7.90
CA PHE A 105 4.02 4.67 -8.46
C PHE A 105 4.85 3.83 -7.49
N ALA A 106 5.65 2.93 -8.05
CA ALA A 106 6.79 2.34 -7.36
C ALA A 106 7.96 3.32 -7.37
N PRO A 107 9.05 3.06 -6.61
CA PRO A 107 10.33 3.70 -6.89
C PRO A 107 10.72 3.49 -8.35
N LEU A 108 11.09 4.57 -9.04
CA LEU A 108 11.41 4.53 -10.46
C LEU A 108 12.90 4.69 -10.72
N SER A 109 13.38 4.00 -11.74
CA SER A 109 14.65 4.30 -12.41
C SER A 109 14.41 5.18 -13.63
N GLU A 110 15.47 5.74 -14.20
CA GLU A 110 15.42 6.55 -15.42
C GLU A 110 14.76 5.80 -16.60
N PHE A 111 14.96 4.48 -16.67
CA PHE A 111 14.32 3.62 -17.67
C PHE A 111 12.78 3.74 -17.66
N SER A 112 12.17 3.89 -16.48
CA SER A 112 10.71 3.97 -16.33
C SER A 112 10.14 5.38 -16.48
N PHE A 113 10.99 6.41 -16.55
CA PHE A 113 10.53 7.81 -16.57
C PHE A 113 9.65 8.16 -17.79
N PRO A 114 9.97 7.74 -19.04
CA PRO A 114 9.11 8.06 -20.19
C PRO A 114 7.66 7.61 -19.96
N LYS A 115 7.47 6.38 -19.47
CA LYS A 115 6.14 5.85 -19.15
C LYS A 115 5.47 6.57 -17.98
N ALA A 116 6.24 6.99 -16.97
CA ALA A 116 5.71 7.76 -15.85
C ALA A 116 5.23 9.15 -16.27
N ILE A 117 5.95 9.81 -17.18
CA ILE A 117 5.59 11.09 -17.79
C ILE A 117 4.26 10.96 -18.54
N GLU A 118 4.11 9.97 -19.41
CA GLU A 118 2.85 9.72 -20.15
C GLU A 118 1.66 9.50 -19.19
N ILE A 119 1.87 8.75 -18.11
CA ILE A 119 0.85 8.51 -17.08
C ILE A 119 0.49 9.82 -16.37
N LEU A 120 1.47 10.62 -15.95
CA LEU A 120 1.24 11.89 -15.27
C LEU A 120 0.52 12.89 -16.18
N GLU A 121 0.88 12.98 -17.46
CA GLU A 121 0.19 13.80 -18.47
C GLU A 121 -1.28 13.40 -18.60
N TYR A 122 -1.55 12.10 -18.72
CA TYR A 122 -2.91 11.58 -18.77
C TYR A 122 -3.70 11.93 -17.48
N LEU A 123 -3.11 11.69 -16.30
CA LEU A 123 -3.75 11.93 -15.01
C LEU A 123 -3.95 13.41 -14.70
N ASN A 124 -3.10 14.29 -15.22
CA ASN A 124 -3.18 15.74 -15.07
C ASN A 124 -4.46 16.32 -15.69
N ASN A 125 -5.15 15.58 -16.57
CA ASN A 125 -6.44 16.00 -17.11
C ASN A 125 -7.61 15.89 -16.10
N PHE A 126 -7.42 15.25 -14.93
CA PHE A 126 -8.54 14.85 -14.05
C PHE A 126 -8.44 15.29 -12.58
N SER A 127 -7.53 16.19 -12.20
CA SER A 127 -7.23 16.50 -10.78
C SER A 127 -6.99 15.23 -9.95
N SER A 128 -5.85 14.57 -10.19
CA SER A 128 -5.59 13.22 -9.69
C SER A 128 -4.70 13.24 -8.45
N GLU A 129 -4.99 12.35 -7.50
CA GLU A 129 -4.07 12.02 -6.42
C GLU A 129 -3.10 10.92 -6.88
N VAL A 130 -1.82 11.10 -6.54
CA VAL A 130 -0.74 10.20 -6.97
C VAL A 130 0.18 9.91 -5.80
N VAL A 131 0.31 8.64 -5.43
CA VAL A 131 1.30 8.17 -4.46
C VAL A 131 2.66 8.05 -5.15
N VAL A 132 3.67 8.71 -4.59
CA VAL A 132 5.06 8.68 -5.04
C VAL A 132 5.93 8.03 -3.96
N ASN A 133 6.90 7.20 -4.36
CA ASN A 133 7.72 6.40 -3.43
C ASN A 133 9.23 6.69 -3.52
N ASP A 134 9.61 7.74 -4.27
CA ASP A 134 10.96 8.27 -4.36
C ASP A 134 10.93 9.76 -4.75
N PHE A 135 12.06 10.46 -4.54
CA PHE A 135 12.17 11.90 -4.83
C PHE A 135 12.16 12.22 -6.33
N GLY A 136 12.62 11.32 -7.20
CA GLY A 136 12.57 11.49 -8.65
C GLY A 136 11.12 11.55 -9.14
N THR A 137 10.29 10.59 -8.72
CA THR A 137 8.86 10.56 -9.03
C THR A 137 8.12 11.74 -8.40
N LEU A 138 8.48 12.15 -7.17
CA LEU A 138 7.94 13.37 -6.57
C LEU A 138 8.25 14.59 -7.45
N ASN A 139 9.51 14.77 -7.85
CA ASN A 139 9.93 15.87 -8.71
C ASN A 139 9.22 15.87 -10.06
N LEU A 140 8.96 14.69 -10.66
CA LEU A 140 8.15 14.57 -11.87
C LEU A 140 6.70 15.00 -11.63
N ALA A 141 6.07 14.50 -10.57
CA ALA A 141 4.67 14.81 -10.24
C ALA A 141 4.44 16.32 -10.00
N LEU A 142 5.40 17.01 -9.37
CA LEU A 142 5.32 18.45 -9.09
C LEU A 142 5.30 19.34 -10.34
N LYS A 143 5.71 18.82 -11.51
CA LYS A 143 5.62 19.56 -12.79
C LYS A 143 4.18 19.71 -13.29
N TYR A 144 3.22 18.97 -12.72
CA TYR A 144 1.84 18.90 -13.19
C TYR A 144 0.87 19.53 -12.20
N LYS A 145 0.27 20.67 -12.58
CA LYS A 145 -0.60 21.49 -11.72
C LYS A 145 -1.81 20.77 -11.12
N ASN A 146 -2.33 19.76 -11.80
CA ASN A 146 -3.52 19.03 -11.35
C ASN A 146 -3.16 17.71 -10.63
N ILE A 147 -1.88 17.41 -10.45
CA ILE A 147 -1.43 16.26 -9.68
C ILE A 147 -1.26 16.67 -8.22
N LYS A 148 -1.89 15.89 -7.34
CA LYS A 148 -1.77 16.05 -5.88
C LYS A 148 -0.90 14.91 -5.36
N PRO A 149 0.40 15.15 -5.10
CA PRO A 149 1.28 14.10 -4.62
C PRO A 149 0.91 13.68 -3.20
N ILE A 150 1.01 12.38 -2.96
CA ILE A 150 0.93 11.72 -1.67
C ILE A 150 2.27 11.04 -1.45
N LEU A 151 2.91 11.26 -0.30
CA LEU A 151 4.12 10.51 0.02
C LEU A 151 3.72 9.07 0.36
N GLY A 152 4.24 8.11 -0.39
CA GLY A 152 4.07 6.69 -0.13
C GLY A 152 4.89 6.22 1.08
N THR A 153 4.72 4.95 1.44
CA THR A 153 5.31 4.37 2.66
C THR A 153 6.84 4.40 2.65
N ASN A 154 7.49 4.45 1.49
CA ASN A 154 8.94 4.58 1.38
C ASN A 154 9.51 5.91 1.91
N PHE A 155 8.68 6.95 2.04
CA PHE A 155 9.09 8.22 2.63
C PHE A 155 8.98 8.25 4.14
N THR A 156 8.37 7.23 4.76
CA THR A 156 8.15 7.17 6.20
C THR A 156 9.21 6.29 6.83
N LYS A 157 10.06 6.89 7.66
CA LYS A 157 11.16 6.20 8.34
C LYS A 157 10.71 5.74 9.71
N SER A 158 10.26 4.49 9.78
CA SER A 158 9.96 3.81 11.03
C SER A 158 10.99 2.71 11.33
N ILE A 159 11.26 2.50 12.61
CA ILE A 159 12.07 1.37 13.06
C ILE A 159 11.14 0.16 13.23
N LYS A 160 11.42 -0.92 12.52
CA LYS A 160 10.56 -2.12 12.46
C LYS A 160 11.18 -3.25 13.27
N LYS A 161 10.43 -3.83 14.21
CA LYS A 161 10.79 -5.10 14.88
C LYS A 161 10.61 -6.27 13.88
N ALA A 162 11.54 -6.37 12.92
CA ALA A 162 11.51 -7.40 11.89
C ALA A 162 11.75 -8.79 12.51
N PHE A 163 12.89 -8.96 13.21
CA PHE A 163 13.44 -10.27 13.57
C PHE A 163 13.30 -10.67 15.04
N ASP A 164 12.98 -9.75 15.95
CA ASP A 164 13.09 -9.99 17.38
C ASP A 164 11.73 -9.91 18.10
N SER A 165 11.34 -10.99 18.76
CA SER A 165 10.15 -11.08 19.62
C SER A 165 10.47 -10.83 21.10
N ASN A 166 11.75 -10.74 21.48
CA ASN A 166 12.21 -10.79 22.88
C ASN A 166 12.84 -9.48 23.37
N ILE A 167 12.94 -8.44 22.54
CA ILE A 167 13.28 -7.09 23.04
C ILE A 167 12.06 -6.57 23.79
N GLN A 168 12.16 -6.65 25.11
CA GLN A 168 11.24 -6.11 26.10
C GLN A 168 10.76 -4.72 25.66
N ASP A 169 9.43 -4.58 25.62
CA ASP A 169 8.71 -3.38 25.22
C ASP A 169 9.13 -2.20 26.10
N ASP A 170 9.84 -1.25 25.51
CA ASP A 170 9.92 0.18 25.86
C ASP A 170 11.19 0.79 25.24
N ILE A 171 11.26 0.80 23.91
CA ILE A 171 12.12 1.80 23.28
C ILE A 171 11.17 2.74 22.56
N ASP A 172 10.81 3.84 23.24
CA ASP A 172 9.94 4.92 22.73
C ASP A 172 10.28 5.31 21.27
N ILE A 173 11.55 5.18 20.89
CA ILE A 173 12.06 5.39 19.53
C ILE A 173 11.29 4.64 18.43
N LEU A 174 10.68 3.49 18.73
CA LEU A 174 9.96 2.67 17.75
C LEU A 174 8.64 3.32 17.30
N HIS A 175 8.09 4.22 18.11
CA HIS A 175 6.83 4.90 17.82
C HIS A 175 7.04 6.20 17.06
N HIS A 176 8.28 6.69 16.97
CA HIS A 176 8.55 7.99 16.40
C HIS A 176 8.67 7.98 14.88
N LEU A 177 8.12 9.02 14.25
CA LEU A 177 8.21 9.30 12.81
C LEU A 177 8.86 10.67 12.58
N GLU A 178 9.49 10.85 11.41
CA GLU A 178 10.08 12.13 11.03
C GLU A 178 9.04 13.26 10.93
N PHE A 179 7.77 12.92 10.70
CA PHE A 179 6.68 13.88 10.55
C PHE A 179 6.25 14.52 11.87
N GLU A 180 6.79 14.08 13.01
CA GLU A 180 6.63 14.79 14.29
C GLU A 180 7.42 16.10 14.32
N VAL A 181 8.50 16.18 13.53
CA VAL A 181 9.30 17.39 13.36
C VAL A 181 8.54 18.39 12.47
N LYS A 182 8.32 19.61 12.99
CA LYS A 182 7.52 20.64 12.33
C LYS A 182 8.11 21.05 10.98
N GLU A 183 9.43 21.19 10.92
CA GLU A 183 10.20 21.60 9.75
C GLU A 183 10.05 20.58 8.61
N VAL A 184 9.98 19.29 8.93
CA VAL A 184 9.71 18.23 7.95
C VAL A 184 8.32 18.40 7.35
N ARG A 185 7.30 18.69 8.17
CA ARG A 185 5.93 18.95 7.69
C ARG A 185 5.87 20.23 6.85
N GLU A 186 6.58 21.29 7.25
CA GLU A 186 6.67 22.56 6.51
C GLU A 186 7.31 22.36 5.14
N PHE A 187 8.41 21.61 5.08
CA PHE A 187 9.08 21.26 3.83
C PHE A 187 8.11 20.58 2.84
N TYR A 188 7.45 19.51 3.25
CA TYR A 188 6.53 18.79 2.37
C TYR A 188 5.28 19.60 2.02
N LYS A 189 4.78 20.44 2.93
CA LYS A 189 3.70 21.38 2.62
C LYS A 189 4.10 22.41 1.58
N GLY A 190 5.34 22.91 1.63
CA GLY A 190 5.89 23.80 0.60
C GLY A 190 5.92 23.15 -0.78
N LEU A 191 6.07 21.82 -0.84
CA LEU A 191 5.95 21.02 -2.07
C LEU A 191 4.50 20.67 -2.44
N GLY A 192 3.49 21.22 -1.78
CA GLY A 192 2.09 20.92 -2.06
C GLY A 192 1.63 19.53 -1.59
N VAL A 193 2.44 18.81 -0.80
CA VAL A 193 2.06 17.52 -0.22
C VAL A 193 1.09 17.74 0.93
N GLY A 194 -0.11 17.17 0.79
CA GLY A 194 -1.15 17.24 1.82
C GLY A 194 -1.29 15.99 2.69
N ARG A 195 -0.63 14.90 2.29
CA ARG A 195 -0.92 13.55 2.77
C ARG A 195 0.32 12.67 2.72
N ILE A 196 0.44 11.82 3.72
CA ILE A 196 1.55 10.88 3.90
C ILE A 196 1.00 9.48 4.13
N SER A 197 1.77 8.46 3.78
CA SER A 197 1.41 7.07 3.98
C SER A 197 2.31 6.43 5.04
N CYS A 198 1.72 5.73 5.99
CA CYS A 198 2.43 4.92 6.98
C CYS A 198 1.86 3.51 6.97
N GLU A 199 2.67 2.54 7.33
CA GLU A 199 2.19 1.17 7.58
C GLU A 199 1.43 1.11 8.91
N ASN A 200 0.63 0.06 9.10
CA ASN A 200 -0.03 -0.27 10.35
C ASN A 200 1.02 -0.63 11.41
N LEU A 201 1.61 0.39 12.03
CA LEU A 201 2.56 0.30 13.13
C LEU A 201 2.01 1.11 14.32
N ASN A 202 2.45 0.77 15.53
CA ASN A 202 2.20 1.63 16.68
C ASN A 202 3.10 2.87 16.55
N ILE A 203 2.50 4.03 16.27
CA ILE A 203 3.20 5.30 16.05
C ILE A 203 2.62 6.38 16.97
N ASP A 204 3.43 7.36 17.33
CA ASP A 204 2.91 8.60 17.92
C ASP A 204 2.12 9.37 16.86
N THR A 205 0.88 9.70 17.18
CA THR A 205 -0.05 10.39 16.28
C THR A 205 -0.33 11.83 16.71
N ALA A 206 0.32 12.33 17.76
CA ALA A 206 0.14 13.68 18.27
C ALA A 206 0.36 14.74 17.19
N PHE A 207 1.31 14.49 16.26
CA PHE A 207 1.62 15.40 15.16
C PHE A 207 0.43 15.64 14.21
N LEU A 208 -0.54 14.72 14.12
CA LEU A 208 -1.73 14.89 13.27
C LEU A 208 -2.62 16.06 13.70
N LYS A 209 -2.48 16.51 14.95
CA LYS A 209 -3.19 17.67 15.51
C LYS A 209 -2.37 18.96 15.46
N GLN A 210 -1.15 18.92 14.94
CA GLN A 210 -0.24 20.05 14.94
C GLN A 210 -0.14 20.67 13.55
N SER A 211 -0.04 22.00 13.49
CA SER A 211 0.28 22.70 12.25
C SER A 211 1.77 22.51 11.90
N PRO A 212 2.15 22.42 10.61
CA PRO A 212 1.26 22.26 9.45
C PRO A 212 0.59 20.88 9.40
N TYR A 213 -0.71 20.86 9.09
CA TYR A 213 -1.52 19.63 9.13
C TYR A 213 -1.28 18.71 7.94
N LEU A 214 -0.88 17.46 8.19
CA LEU A 214 -0.85 16.39 7.18
C LEU A 214 -1.98 15.39 7.44
N TYR A 215 -2.52 14.79 6.37
CA TYR A 215 -3.45 13.68 6.48
C TYR A 215 -2.72 12.35 6.36
N LEU A 216 -3.25 11.33 7.04
CA LEU A 216 -2.62 10.01 7.08
C LEU A 216 -3.36 9.00 6.18
N ASP A 217 -2.59 8.26 5.40
CA ASP A 217 -2.97 7.00 4.75
C ASP A 217 -2.30 5.86 5.51
N LEU A 218 -3.08 5.08 6.24
CA LEU A 218 -2.57 3.94 6.99
C LEU A 218 -2.72 2.66 6.16
N TYR A 219 -1.61 2.08 5.73
CA TYR A 219 -1.55 0.83 4.98
C TYR A 219 -1.71 -0.37 5.90
N TYR A 220 -2.63 -1.27 5.56
CA TYR A 220 -3.02 -2.43 6.33
C TYR A 220 -3.29 -3.61 5.39
N PRO A 221 -2.97 -4.88 5.71
CA PRO A 221 -2.42 -5.39 6.97
C PRO A 221 -0.91 -5.65 6.94
N TYR A 222 -0.16 -5.13 5.98
CA TYR A 222 1.24 -5.50 5.81
C TYR A 222 2.21 -4.43 6.29
N ILE A 223 3.35 -4.88 6.81
CA ILE A 223 4.55 -4.08 7.03
C ILE A 223 5.60 -4.50 5.99
N TYR A 224 6.24 -3.54 5.35
CA TYR A 224 7.29 -3.74 4.35
C TYR A 224 8.64 -3.83 5.06
N ILE A 225 9.24 -5.01 5.07
CA ILE A 225 10.55 -5.23 5.72
C ILE A 225 11.68 -4.70 4.84
N SER A 226 11.56 -4.88 3.53
CA SER A 226 12.54 -4.41 2.56
C SER A 226 11.88 -4.20 1.20
N ASN A 227 12.24 -3.13 0.51
CA ASN A 227 11.88 -2.86 -0.87
C ASN A 227 13.17 -2.62 -1.66
N SER A 228 13.49 -3.50 -2.60
CA SER A 228 14.78 -3.52 -3.30
C SER A 228 14.60 -3.70 -4.79
N LYS A 229 15.60 -3.33 -5.60
CA LYS A 229 15.65 -3.77 -7.01
C LYS A 229 16.02 -5.24 -7.15
N ALA A 230 16.56 -5.85 -6.09
CA ALA A 230 16.81 -7.28 -6.05
C ALA A 230 15.47 -8.05 -6.01
N CYS A 231 15.26 -8.95 -6.96
CA CYS A 231 14.03 -9.71 -7.11
C CYS A 231 14.34 -11.21 -7.25
N GLN A 232 14.34 -11.91 -6.12
CA GLN A 232 14.57 -13.36 -6.10
C GLN A 232 13.59 -14.15 -6.97
N ILE A 233 12.34 -13.70 -7.08
CA ILE A 233 11.36 -14.32 -7.97
C ILE A 233 11.86 -14.28 -9.41
N ALA A 234 12.31 -13.14 -9.91
CA ALA A 234 12.81 -13.03 -11.29
C ALA A 234 14.04 -13.92 -11.52
N THR A 235 14.98 -13.95 -10.57
CA THR A 235 16.18 -14.80 -10.62
C THR A 235 15.83 -16.28 -10.71
N ASN A 236 14.91 -16.75 -9.86
CA ASN A 236 14.52 -18.16 -9.82
C ASN A 236 13.91 -18.66 -11.14
N PHE A 237 13.31 -17.79 -11.96
CA PHE A 237 12.73 -18.18 -13.25
C PHE A 237 13.66 -17.97 -14.45
N LYS A 238 14.71 -17.15 -14.33
CA LYS A 238 15.65 -16.89 -15.44
C LYS A 238 16.86 -17.83 -15.47
N ASN A 239 17.17 -18.56 -14.40
CA ASN A 239 18.39 -19.38 -14.29
C ASN A 239 19.68 -18.60 -14.64
N GLU A 240 19.69 -17.29 -14.42
CA GLU A 240 20.85 -16.41 -14.65
C GLU A 240 21.51 -16.06 -13.31
N ASP A 241 22.84 -15.93 -13.31
CA ASP A 241 23.60 -15.45 -12.15
C ASP A 241 23.31 -13.96 -11.92
N GLY A 242 22.44 -13.66 -10.94
CA GLY A 242 22.19 -12.28 -10.51
C GLY A 242 20.83 -12.07 -9.86
N THR A 243 20.77 -11.20 -8.85
CA THR A 243 19.52 -10.85 -8.15
C THR A 243 18.77 -9.69 -8.79
N PHE A 244 19.34 -9.01 -9.79
CA PHE A 244 18.79 -7.79 -10.37
C PHE A 244 18.05 -8.07 -11.67
N VAL A 245 16.90 -7.42 -11.84
CA VAL A 245 16.07 -7.58 -13.04
C VAL A 245 16.57 -6.61 -14.10
N ASN A 246 16.99 -7.13 -15.25
CA ASN A 246 17.25 -6.34 -16.46
C ASN A 246 15.91 -5.86 -17.07
N ASP A 247 15.95 -5.00 -18.09
CA ASP A 247 14.76 -4.36 -18.69
C ASP A 247 13.63 -5.33 -19.07
N ASP A 248 13.95 -6.58 -19.39
CA ASP A 248 13.00 -7.61 -19.81
C ASP A 248 12.44 -8.45 -18.65
N CYS A 249 11.45 -7.89 -17.93
CA CYS A 249 10.79 -8.55 -16.80
C CYS A 249 9.45 -9.21 -17.20
N HIS A 250 9.35 -10.54 -17.08
CA HIS A 250 8.12 -11.30 -17.37
C HIS A 250 7.05 -11.25 -16.27
N LYS A 251 7.31 -10.60 -15.13
CA LYS A 251 6.32 -10.34 -14.06
C LYS A 251 5.72 -11.62 -13.44
N TYR A 252 6.51 -12.67 -13.29
CA TYR A 252 6.11 -13.92 -12.63
C TYR A 252 5.54 -13.70 -11.21
N CYS A 253 6.02 -12.67 -10.52
CA CYS A 253 5.53 -12.22 -9.21
C CYS A 253 4.05 -11.78 -9.18
N THR A 254 3.37 -11.73 -10.33
CA THR A 254 1.91 -11.56 -10.38
C THR A 254 1.13 -12.86 -10.17
N GLN A 255 1.82 -14.01 -10.16
CA GLN A 255 1.25 -15.35 -10.03
C GLN A 255 1.81 -16.11 -8.83
N VAL A 256 2.98 -15.71 -8.32
CA VAL A 256 3.65 -16.41 -7.22
C VAL A 256 4.22 -15.42 -6.20
N SER A 257 4.33 -15.89 -4.97
CA SER A 257 5.15 -15.33 -3.89
C SER A 257 6.33 -16.26 -3.60
N CYS A 258 7.37 -15.74 -2.94
CA CYS A 258 8.54 -16.54 -2.55
C CYS A 258 8.62 -16.65 -1.03
N ASP A 259 8.74 -17.87 -0.54
CA ASP A 259 9.12 -18.12 0.84
C ASP A 259 10.64 -18.15 0.99
N PHE A 260 11.12 -17.70 2.15
CA PHE A 260 12.53 -17.76 2.53
C PHE A 260 12.79 -18.92 3.50
N LYS A 261 14.05 -19.30 3.66
CA LYS A 261 14.45 -20.14 4.78
C LYS A 261 14.04 -19.43 6.08
N ASN A 262 13.27 -20.11 6.93
CA ASN A 262 12.67 -19.57 8.15
C ASN A 262 11.54 -18.53 7.93
N SER A 263 10.94 -18.43 6.74
CA SER A 263 9.75 -17.59 6.48
C SER A 263 8.65 -17.81 7.50
N LYS A 264 8.37 -19.08 7.83
CA LYS A 264 7.36 -19.47 8.82
C LYS A 264 7.68 -19.02 10.24
N ILE A 265 8.97 -18.89 10.59
CA ILE A 265 9.41 -18.46 11.94
C ILE A 265 9.22 -16.95 12.08
N TYR A 266 9.64 -16.19 11.08
CA TYR A 266 9.58 -14.72 11.12
C TYR A 266 8.29 -14.13 10.54
N ASN A 267 7.43 -14.99 9.99
CA ASN A 267 6.22 -14.63 9.27
C ASN A 267 6.50 -13.69 8.08
N PHE A 268 7.51 -14.01 7.28
CA PHE A 268 7.92 -13.21 6.11
C PHE A 268 7.68 -13.93 4.81
N TYR A 269 7.34 -13.16 3.78
CA TYR A 269 7.31 -13.65 2.41
C TYR A 269 7.70 -12.55 1.45
N GLN A 270 8.25 -12.94 0.30
CA GLN A 270 8.47 -12.01 -0.80
C GLN A 270 7.25 -11.99 -1.69
N ARG A 271 6.82 -10.78 -2.03
CA ARG A 271 5.95 -10.55 -3.18
C ARG A 271 6.52 -9.41 -3.99
N TYR A 272 6.47 -9.54 -5.31
CA TYR A 272 7.19 -8.60 -6.18
C TYR A 272 8.68 -8.57 -5.82
N ASN A 273 9.25 -7.38 -5.66
CA ASN A 273 10.60 -7.11 -5.19
C ASN A 273 10.61 -6.56 -3.74
N THR A 274 9.57 -6.89 -2.95
CA THR A 274 9.40 -6.44 -1.57
C THR A 274 9.20 -7.64 -0.64
N ILE A 275 9.79 -7.56 0.55
CA ILE A 275 9.57 -8.51 1.64
C ILE A 275 8.49 -7.94 2.55
N TYR A 276 7.45 -8.72 2.79
CA TYR A 276 6.31 -8.34 3.62
C TYR A 276 6.27 -9.17 4.91
N LYS A 277 5.80 -8.54 5.98
CA LYS A 277 5.37 -9.18 7.23
C LYS A 277 3.89 -8.87 7.46
N PRO A 278 3.01 -9.87 7.61
CA PRO A 278 1.65 -9.62 8.07
C PRO A 278 1.64 -8.97 9.46
N ASN A 279 0.76 -7.98 9.62
CA ASN A 279 0.44 -7.30 10.87
C ASN A 279 -1.06 -6.98 10.92
N THR A 280 -1.85 -8.02 11.18
CA THR A 280 -3.31 -7.98 11.23
C THR A 280 -3.90 -7.32 12.49
N PRO A 281 -3.24 -7.26 13.67
CA PRO A 281 -3.75 -6.47 14.79
C PRO A 281 -3.99 -5.02 14.38
N LEU A 282 -5.19 -4.51 14.62
CA LEU A 282 -5.62 -3.17 14.22
C LEU A 282 -6.11 -2.38 15.43
N GLU A 283 -5.17 -1.89 16.22
CA GLU A 283 -5.42 -1.05 17.40
C GLU A 283 -5.01 0.38 17.08
N LEU A 284 -5.98 1.18 16.62
CA LEU A 284 -5.72 2.53 16.15
C LEU A 284 -6.04 3.58 17.22
N ASP A 285 -5.13 4.54 17.38
CA ASP A 285 -5.36 5.74 18.16
C ASP A 285 -6.55 6.55 17.61
N ALA A 286 -7.31 7.18 18.51
CA ALA A 286 -8.49 7.99 18.18
C ALA A 286 -8.19 9.13 17.18
N ASN A 287 -6.98 9.68 17.19
CA ASN A 287 -6.53 10.71 16.27
C ASN A 287 -6.52 10.22 14.82
N ILE A 288 -6.25 8.93 14.62
CA ILE A 288 -6.28 8.31 13.29
C ILE A 288 -7.73 8.15 12.85
N TYR A 289 -8.54 7.37 13.57
CA TYR A 289 -9.85 6.96 13.07
C TYR A 289 -10.92 8.06 13.18
N LYS A 290 -10.82 9.00 14.13
CA LYS A 290 -11.69 10.20 14.16
C LYS A 290 -11.32 11.23 13.10
N GLY A 291 -10.11 11.16 12.53
CA GLY A 291 -9.69 11.99 11.41
C GLY A 291 -10.51 11.72 10.15
N LYS A 292 -11.51 12.55 9.86
CA LYS A 292 -12.43 12.37 8.70
C LYS A 292 -11.72 12.36 7.33
N LYS A 293 -10.52 12.95 7.26
CA LYS A 293 -9.68 13.00 6.04
C LYS A 293 -8.60 11.92 6.01
N ASN A 294 -8.38 11.18 7.10
CA ASN A 294 -7.48 10.04 7.10
C ASN A 294 -8.11 8.89 6.32
N ARG A 295 -7.27 7.98 5.85
CA ARG A 295 -7.67 6.80 5.07
C ARG A 295 -7.03 5.55 5.67
N LEU A 296 -7.80 4.47 5.72
CA LEU A 296 -7.26 3.14 5.90
C LEU A 296 -7.17 2.50 4.51
N ILE A 297 -5.97 2.11 4.13
CA ILE A 297 -5.66 1.52 2.84
C ILE A 297 -5.52 0.00 3.05
N TRP A 298 -6.59 -0.73 2.74
CA TRP A 298 -6.59 -2.17 2.84
C TRP A 298 -5.99 -2.79 1.58
N GLU A 299 -4.75 -3.27 1.69
CA GLU A 299 -3.99 -3.93 0.64
C GLU A 299 -4.34 -5.41 0.57
N ILE A 300 -4.77 -5.83 -0.62
CA ILE A 300 -5.20 -7.21 -0.89
C ILE A 300 -4.26 -7.81 -1.93
N PHE A 301 -3.83 -9.03 -1.67
CA PHE A 301 -3.06 -9.84 -2.62
C PHE A 301 -3.89 -10.95 -3.25
N LEU A 302 -3.55 -11.37 -4.47
CA LEU A 302 -4.29 -12.36 -5.26
C LEU A 302 -3.38 -13.44 -5.83
#